data_AF-A0A7K5H501-F1
#
_entry.id   AF-A0A7K5H501-F1
#
_cell.length_a   1.000
_cell.length_b   1.000
_cell.length_c   1.000
_cell.angle_alpha   90.00
_cell.angle_beta   90.00
_cell.angle_gamma   90.00
#
_symmetry.space_group_name_H-M   'P 1'
#
loop_
_entity.id
_entity.type
_entity.pdbx_description
1 polymer ?
#
loop_
_entity_poly.entity_id
_entity_poly.type
_entity_poly.pdbx_seq_one_letter_code
_entity_poly.pdbx_strand_id
1 'polypeptide(L)'
;SHHLSVKVTGTSLMAQLLRSTIGALNTSSDTQLETSNFICLPQPRSMTRRHYVSSCVPLAVLVLLCLVQVYTYRLRRTIAAFYFPKREKTRVLYLYNKLLQQRQSFIRRQQKRIAQRAREHPGLGTSLLQWCCQRWPCLRRWMRRSCTVCGAPETPQDQICPVPTCGASYCRPCW
;
A
#
# COMPACT_ATOMS: atom_id res chain seq x y z
N SER A 1 25.85 -43.87 28.56
CA SER A 1 26.19 -45.29 28.33
C SER A 1 25.03 -45.95 27.62
N HIS A 2 25.15 -46.18 26.31
CA HIS A 2 24.11 -46.85 25.51
C HIS A 2 24.58 -48.27 25.16
N HIS A 3 23.81 -49.28 25.57
CA HIS A 3 24.11 -50.69 25.32
C HIS A 3 23.27 -51.20 24.14
N LEU A 4 23.90 -51.48 23.00
CA LEU A 4 23.22 -51.99 21.81
C LEU A 4 23.38 -53.51 21.75
N SER A 5 22.29 -54.26 21.92
CA SER A 5 22.28 -55.72 21.80
C SER A 5 21.70 -56.15 20.44
N VAL A 6 22.55 -56.72 19.58
CA VAL A 6 22.13 -57.25 18.28
C VAL A 6 21.69 -58.71 18.44
N LYS A 7 20.38 -58.97 18.37
CA LYS A 7 19.81 -60.32 18.47
C LYS A 7 19.48 -60.85 17.08
N VAL A 8 20.31 -61.76 16.57
CA VAL A 8 20.08 -62.44 15.28
C VAL A 8 19.06 -63.56 15.48
N THR A 9 17.91 -63.50 14.82
CA THR A 9 16.87 -64.55 14.80
C THR A 9 16.85 -65.28 13.45
N GLY A 10 16.78 -66.62 13.47
CA GLY A 10 16.78 -67.48 12.27
C GLY A 10 17.75 -68.67 12.35
N THR A 11 17.39 -69.80 11.73
CA THR A 11 18.14 -71.07 11.76
C THR A 11 18.98 -71.33 10.50
N SER A 12 19.13 -70.33 9.62
CA SER A 12 19.94 -70.47 8.41
C SER A 12 21.45 -70.57 8.71
N LEU A 13 22.20 -71.23 7.83
CA LEU A 13 23.66 -71.39 7.96
C LEU A 13 24.38 -70.03 8.08
N MET A 14 23.91 -69.01 7.34
CA MET A 14 24.44 -67.65 7.44
C MET A 14 24.17 -67.02 8.81
N ALA A 15 23.01 -67.28 9.42
CA ALA A 15 22.69 -66.82 10.77
C ALA A 15 23.53 -67.52 11.84
N GLN A 16 23.91 -68.79 11.63
CA GLN A 16 24.84 -69.50 12.51
C GLN A 16 26.27 -68.93 12.41
N LEU A 17 26.77 -68.69 11.20
CA LEU A 17 28.09 -68.07 11.01
C LEU A 17 28.17 -66.66 11.61
N LEU A 18 27.12 -65.86 11.45
CA LEU A 18 27.04 -64.53 12.07
C LEU A 18 26.98 -64.60 13.59
N ARG A 19 26.29 -65.58 14.19
CA ARG A 19 26.31 -65.78 15.65
C ARG A 19 27.68 -66.21 16.16
N SER A 20 28.36 -67.12 15.46
CA SER A 20 29.69 -67.59 15.85
C SER A 20 30.75 -66.49 15.75
N THR A 21 30.67 -65.64 14.73
CA THR A 21 31.59 -64.49 14.57
C THR A 21 31.30 -63.37 15.57
N ILE A 22 30.03 -63.02 15.80
CA ILE A 22 29.65 -62.02 16.82
C ILE A 22 29.99 -62.51 18.23
N GLY A 23 29.82 -63.82 18.52
CA GLY A 23 30.17 -64.42 19.81
C GLY A 23 31.67 -64.44 20.11
N ALA A 24 32.52 -64.60 19.10
CA ALA A 24 33.98 -64.56 19.24
C ALA A 24 34.54 -63.13 19.33
N LEU A 25 33.84 -62.14 18.76
CA LEU A 25 34.20 -60.73 18.81
C LEU A 25 33.70 -60.04 20.09
N ASN A 26 32.71 -60.61 20.78
CA ASN A 26 32.12 -60.09 22.02
C ASN A 26 33.11 -60.05 23.21
N THR A 27 34.20 -60.81 23.16
CA THR A 27 35.26 -60.81 24.18
C THR A 27 36.44 -59.89 23.86
N SER A 28 36.55 -59.35 22.64
CA SER A 28 37.77 -58.66 22.19
C SER A 28 37.59 -57.24 21.65
N SER A 29 36.39 -56.70 21.56
CA SER A 29 36.26 -55.28 21.19
C SER A 29 35.01 -54.62 21.76
N ASP A 30 35.19 -53.97 22.91
CA ASP A 30 34.47 -52.78 23.32
C ASP A 30 34.66 -51.71 22.22
N THR A 31 33.90 -51.84 21.13
CA THR A 31 33.94 -50.91 20.01
C THR A 31 33.08 -49.72 20.40
N GLN A 32 33.73 -48.67 20.92
CA GLN A 32 33.15 -47.34 20.99
C GLN A 32 32.87 -46.84 19.57
N LEU A 33 31.75 -47.26 18.99
CA LEU A 33 31.20 -46.68 17.78
C LEU A 33 30.59 -45.31 18.16
N GLU A 34 31.45 -44.31 18.27
CA GLU A 34 31.07 -42.90 18.22
C GLU A 34 30.51 -42.58 16.82
N THR A 35 29.24 -42.90 16.57
CA THR A 35 28.52 -42.49 15.36
C THR A 35 28.26 -40.99 15.43
N SER A 36 29.27 -40.21 15.10
CA SER A 36 29.21 -38.76 15.15
C SER A 36 28.82 -38.20 13.77
N ASN A 37 27.72 -37.47 13.71
CA ASN A 37 27.15 -36.90 12.48
C ASN A 37 27.96 -35.69 11.94
N PHE A 38 29.18 -35.44 12.45
CA PHE A 38 30.02 -34.31 12.04
C PHE A 38 30.39 -34.35 10.55
N ILE A 39 30.44 -35.53 9.94
CA ILE A 39 30.69 -35.70 8.50
C ILE A 39 29.52 -35.16 7.66
N CYS A 40 28.32 -35.15 8.22
CA CYS A 40 27.10 -34.66 7.56
C CYS A 40 26.82 -33.18 7.84
N LEU A 41 27.60 -32.53 8.73
CA LEU A 41 27.38 -31.13 9.06
C LEU A 41 27.95 -30.23 7.96
N PRO A 42 27.13 -29.36 7.33
CA PRO A 42 27.64 -28.38 6.40
C PRO A 42 28.60 -27.44 7.16
N GLN A 43 29.88 -27.45 6.80
CA GLN A 43 30.86 -26.56 7.39
C GLN A 43 30.54 -25.11 6.97
N PRO A 44 30.27 -24.20 7.92
CA PRO A 44 29.99 -22.81 7.59
C PRO A 44 31.27 -22.16 7.06
N ARG A 45 31.37 -22.01 5.73
CA ARG A 45 32.41 -21.19 5.11
C ARG A 45 32.04 -19.73 5.27
N SER A 46 32.91 -18.96 5.92
CA SER A 46 32.77 -17.51 5.94
C SER A 46 32.88 -16.96 4.51
N MET A 47 31.85 -16.26 4.06
CA MET A 47 31.88 -15.62 2.75
C MET A 47 32.96 -14.54 2.75
N THR A 48 33.92 -14.66 1.83
CA THR A 48 34.92 -13.61 1.61
C THR A 48 34.23 -12.32 1.17
N ARG A 49 34.76 -11.17 1.57
CA ARG A 49 34.27 -9.83 1.19
C ARG A 49 34.01 -9.69 -0.33
N ARG A 50 34.79 -10.37 -1.17
CA ARG A 50 34.62 -10.40 -2.63
C ARG A 50 33.27 -10.98 -3.07
N HIS A 51 32.80 -12.05 -2.42
CA HIS A 51 31.50 -12.66 -2.73
C HIS A 51 30.33 -11.75 -2.36
N TYR A 52 30.41 -11.06 -1.22
CA TYR A 52 29.42 -10.05 -0.85
C TYR A 52 29.35 -8.91 -1.86
N VAL A 53 30.50 -8.34 -2.24
CA VAL A 53 30.56 -7.26 -3.22
C VAL A 53 29.99 -7.73 -4.57
N SER A 54 30.37 -8.93 -5.04
CA SER A 54 29.87 -9.48 -6.30
C SER A 54 28.36 -9.66 -6.33
N SER A 55 27.72 -9.97 -5.20
CA SER A 55 26.27 -10.12 -5.12
C SER A 55 25.53 -8.79 -4.92
N CYS A 56 26.10 -7.87 -4.13
CA CYS A 56 25.44 -6.60 -3.80
C CYS A 56 25.55 -5.55 -4.93
N VAL A 57 26.65 -5.52 -5.67
CA VAL A 57 26.86 -4.55 -6.78
C VAL A 57 25.77 -4.63 -7.85
N PRO A 58 25.40 -5.79 -8.42
CA PRO A 58 24.36 -5.84 -9.44
C PRO A 58 22.99 -5.39 -8.90
N LEU A 59 22.67 -5.69 -7.63
CA LEU A 59 21.45 -5.21 -6.99
C LEU A 59 21.44 -3.68 -6.87
N ALA A 60 22.56 -3.09 -6.44
CA ALA A 60 22.68 -1.63 -6.37
C ALA A 60 22.58 -0.97 -7.75
N VAL A 61 23.19 -1.56 -8.77
CA VAL A 61 23.10 -1.09 -10.16
C VAL A 61 21.66 -1.17 -10.67
N LEU A 62 20.94 -2.25 -10.40
CA LEU A 62 19.52 -2.36 -10.77
C LEU A 62 18.67 -1.25 -10.12
N VAL A 63 18.86 -1.00 -8.82
CA VAL A 63 18.17 0.11 -8.14
C VAL A 63 18.51 1.46 -8.77
N LEU A 64 19.79 1.70 -9.07
CA LEU A 64 20.22 2.92 -9.75
C LEU A 64 19.58 3.06 -11.13
N LEU A 65 19.54 2.00 -11.93
CA LEU A 65 18.92 1.99 -13.25
C LEU A 65 17.40 2.26 -13.16
N CYS A 66 16.71 1.69 -12.18
CA CYS A 66 15.31 1.99 -11.92
C CYS A 66 15.08 3.48 -11.62
N LEU A 67 15.92 4.09 -10.78
CA LEU A 67 15.86 5.53 -10.52
C LEU A 67 16.10 6.33 -11.79
N VAL A 68 17.16 6.01 -12.54
CA VAL A 68 17.49 6.67 -13.82
C VAL A 68 16.31 6.58 -14.79
N GLN A 69 15.64 5.43 -14.91
CA GLN A 69 14.45 5.27 -15.75
C GLN A 69 13.34 6.25 -15.36
N VAL A 70 12.99 6.35 -14.06
CA VAL A 70 11.94 7.29 -13.60
C VAL A 70 12.32 8.73 -13.99
N TYR A 71 13.58 9.11 -13.79
CA TYR A 71 14.03 10.46 -14.15
C TYR A 71 14.08 10.68 -15.67
N THR A 72 14.51 9.71 -16.48
CA THR A 72 14.51 9.84 -17.94
C THR A 72 13.09 9.93 -18.50
N TYR A 73 12.11 9.21 -17.94
CA TYR A 73 10.70 9.38 -18.32
C TYR A 73 10.17 10.78 -18.01
N ARG A 74 10.53 11.36 -16.85
CA ARG A 74 10.17 12.75 -16.52
C ARG A 74 10.86 13.74 -17.45
N LEU A 75 12.16 13.54 -17.71
CA LEU A 75 12.97 14.40 -18.57
C LEU A 75 12.57 14.29 -20.05
N ARG A 76 12.06 13.15 -20.51
CA ARG A 76 11.60 13.00 -21.90
C ARG A 76 10.54 14.05 -22.24
N ARG A 77 9.66 14.38 -21.30
CA ARG A 77 8.66 15.44 -21.49
C ARG A 77 9.30 16.82 -21.57
N THR A 78 10.28 17.13 -20.73
CA THR A 78 10.96 18.44 -20.75
C THR A 78 11.79 18.62 -22.02
N ILE A 79 12.51 17.57 -22.43
CA ILE A 79 13.25 17.54 -23.69
C ILE A 79 12.30 17.72 -24.88
N ALA A 80 11.19 16.97 -24.94
CA ALA A 80 10.21 17.11 -26.01
C ALA A 80 9.55 18.51 -26.04
N ALA A 81 9.32 19.12 -24.88
CA ALA A 81 8.82 20.49 -24.77
C ALA A 81 9.83 21.52 -25.29
N PHE A 82 11.13 21.29 -25.06
CA PHE A 82 12.20 22.15 -25.55
C PHE A 82 12.34 22.08 -27.08
N TYR A 83 12.35 20.88 -27.67
CA TYR A 83 12.49 20.71 -29.12
C TYR A 83 11.21 21.02 -29.92
N PHE A 84 10.01 20.78 -29.36
CA PHE A 84 8.73 21.00 -30.05
C PHE A 84 7.78 21.93 -29.27
N PRO A 85 8.17 23.21 -29.03
CA PRO A 85 7.41 24.12 -28.18
C PRO A 85 6.02 24.43 -28.74
N LYS A 86 5.87 24.48 -30.07
CA LYS A 86 4.57 24.73 -30.73
C LYS A 86 3.54 23.64 -30.41
N ARG A 87 3.95 22.35 -30.39
CA ARG A 87 3.05 21.22 -30.10
C ARG A 87 2.70 21.14 -28.61
N GLU A 88 3.67 21.36 -27.72
CA GLU A 88 3.40 21.35 -26.27
C GLU A 88 2.50 22.52 -25.86
N LYS A 89 2.70 23.72 -26.42
CA LYS A 89 1.83 24.88 -26.16
C LYS A 89 0.37 24.58 -26.54
N THR A 90 0.12 23.95 -27.69
CA THR A 90 -1.24 23.55 -28.09
C THR A 90 -1.84 22.55 -27.11
N ARG A 91 -1.08 21.55 -26.64
CA ARG A 91 -1.54 20.58 -25.63
C ARG A 91 -1.87 21.24 -24.30
N VAL A 92 -1.01 22.16 -23.84
CA VAL A 92 -1.22 22.92 -22.60
C VAL A 92 -2.45 23.81 -22.71
N LEU A 93 -2.62 24.54 -23.82
CA LEU A 93 -3.80 25.38 -24.06
C LEU A 93 -5.07 24.54 -24.13
N TYR A 94 -5.02 23.39 -24.82
CA TYR A 94 -6.14 22.45 -24.86
C TYR A 94 -6.51 21.95 -23.46
N LEU A 95 -5.52 21.50 -22.67
CA LEU A 95 -5.75 21.02 -21.31
C LEU A 95 -6.32 22.13 -20.41
N TYR A 96 -5.77 23.35 -20.52
CA TYR A 96 -6.25 24.52 -19.80
C TYR A 96 -7.72 24.81 -20.14
N ASN A 97 -8.05 24.91 -21.42
CA ASN A 97 -9.41 25.17 -21.88
C ASN A 97 -10.37 24.06 -21.46
N LYS A 98 -9.93 22.79 -21.51
CA LYS A 98 -10.71 21.64 -21.05
C LYS A 98 -10.99 21.73 -19.54
N LEU A 99 -9.99 22.05 -18.72
CA LEU A 99 -10.16 22.24 -17.28
C LEU A 99 -11.07 23.43 -16.98
N LEU A 100 -10.94 24.53 -17.72
CA LEU A 100 -11.79 25.70 -17.59
C LEU A 100 -13.25 25.36 -17.90
N GLN A 101 -13.50 24.65 -19.01
CA GLN A 101 -14.84 24.17 -19.38
C GLN A 101 -15.42 23.20 -18.34
N GLN A 102 -14.61 22.28 -17.81
CA GLN A 102 -15.03 21.38 -16.73
C GLN A 102 -15.45 22.16 -15.49
N ARG A 103 -14.68 23.17 -15.06
CA ARG A 103 -15.03 24.03 -13.92
C ARG A 103 -16.32 24.82 -14.17
N GLN A 104 -16.46 25.45 -15.33
CA GLN A 104 -17.67 26.20 -15.69
C GLN A 104 -18.90 25.29 -15.74
N SER A 105 -18.80 24.10 -16.35
CA SER A 105 -19.90 23.15 -16.40
C SER A 105 -20.30 22.63 -15.01
N PHE A 106 -19.33 22.41 -14.13
CA PHE A 106 -19.59 22.05 -12.73
C PHE A 106 -20.34 23.17 -12.00
N ILE A 107 -19.87 24.41 -12.06
CA ILE A 107 -20.52 25.56 -11.44
C ILE A 107 -21.96 25.74 -11.97
N ARG A 108 -22.15 25.71 -13.30
CA ARG A 108 -23.48 25.81 -13.91
C ARG A 108 -24.42 24.69 -13.45
N ARG A 109 -23.93 23.45 -13.33
CA ARG A 109 -24.72 22.32 -12.81
C ARG A 109 -25.10 22.54 -11.34
N GLN A 110 -24.18 23.02 -10.51
CA GLN A 110 -24.47 23.31 -9.10
C GLN A 110 -25.46 24.47 -8.96
N GLN A 111 -25.29 25.56 -9.70
CA GLN A 111 -26.24 26.67 -9.72
C GLN A 111 -27.65 26.22 -10.09
N LYS A 112 -27.78 25.36 -11.11
CA LYS A 112 -29.08 24.76 -11.48
C LYS A 112 -29.68 23.94 -10.35
N ARG A 113 -28.88 23.12 -9.65
CA ARG A 113 -29.32 22.34 -8.49
C ARG A 113 -29.78 23.23 -7.33
N ILE A 114 -29.04 24.30 -7.05
CA ILE A 114 -29.41 25.27 -5.99
C ILE A 114 -30.71 25.98 -6.38
N ALA A 115 -30.84 26.45 -7.62
CA ALA A 115 -32.06 27.09 -8.10
C ALA A 115 -33.27 26.15 -8.09
N GLN A 116 -33.07 24.86 -8.40
CA GLN A 116 -34.11 23.84 -8.26
C GLN A 116 -34.51 23.64 -6.80
N ARG A 117 -33.54 23.44 -5.89
CA ARG A 117 -33.80 23.33 -4.45
C ARG A 117 -34.45 24.57 -3.85
N ALA A 118 -34.16 25.76 -4.37
CA ALA A 118 -34.77 27.00 -3.93
C ALA A 118 -36.23 27.15 -4.42
N ARG A 119 -36.58 26.52 -5.54
CA ARG A 119 -37.96 26.47 -6.07
C ARG A 119 -38.78 25.35 -5.45
N GLU A 120 -38.13 24.26 -5.05
CA GLU A 120 -38.77 23.21 -4.25
C GLU A 120 -39.08 23.77 -2.87
N HIS A 121 -40.36 23.86 -2.54
CA HIS A 121 -40.80 24.21 -1.19
C HIS A 121 -40.19 23.20 -0.19
N PRO A 122 -39.72 23.65 1.00
CA PRO A 122 -39.17 22.74 1.98
C PRO A 122 -40.22 21.66 2.27
N GLY A 123 -39.94 20.42 1.85
CA GLY A 123 -40.82 19.30 2.13
C GLY A 123 -41.05 19.21 3.64
N LEU A 124 -42.24 18.79 4.06
CA LEU A 124 -42.68 18.78 5.46
C LEU A 124 -41.60 18.20 6.41
N GLY A 125 -40.85 17.19 5.97
CA GLY A 125 -39.73 16.60 6.70
C GLY A 125 -38.55 17.53 6.99
N THR A 126 -38.20 18.47 6.09
CA THR A 126 -37.12 19.45 6.32
C THR A 126 -37.53 20.53 7.33
N SER A 127 -38.79 20.94 7.32
CA SER A 127 -39.38 21.85 8.30
C SER A 127 -39.45 21.22 9.70
N LEU A 128 -39.87 19.95 9.78
CA LEU A 128 -39.87 19.18 11.03
C LEU A 128 -38.46 18.98 11.59
N LEU A 129 -37.47 18.68 10.74
CA LEU A 129 -36.07 18.56 11.17
C LEU A 129 -35.53 19.90 11.70
N GLN A 130 -35.81 21.00 11.00
CA GLN A 130 -35.40 22.35 11.40
C GLN A 130 -36.06 22.77 12.72
N TRP A 131 -37.32 22.42 12.93
CA TRP A 131 -38.04 22.63 14.19
C TRP A 131 -37.46 21.78 15.34
N CYS A 132 -37.17 20.50 15.11
CA CYS A 132 -36.51 19.64 16.10
C CYS A 132 -35.10 20.16 16.44
N CYS A 133 -34.31 20.61 15.46
CA CYS A 133 -32.99 21.20 15.70
C CYS A 133 -33.03 22.55 16.43
N GLN A 134 -34.11 23.34 16.25
CA GLN A 134 -34.36 24.55 17.04
C GLN A 134 -34.66 24.21 18.51
N ARG A 135 -35.42 23.13 18.74
CA ARG A 135 -35.87 22.68 20.07
C ARG A 135 -34.78 21.97 20.88
N TRP A 136 -33.81 21.33 20.21
CA TRP A 136 -32.75 20.54 20.85
C TRP A 136 -31.34 21.07 20.52
N PRO A 137 -30.67 21.81 21.43
CA PRO A 137 -29.36 22.43 21.17
C PRO A 137 -28.24 21.41 20.89
N CYS A 138 -28.36 20.17 21.38
CA CYS A 138 -27.39 19.10 21.11
C CYS A 138 -27.37 18.66 19.63
N LEU A 139 -28.49 18.77 18.91
CA LEU A 139 -28.59 18.42 17.50
C LEU A 139 -28.00 19.50 16.56
N ARG A 140 -27.76 20.72 17.06
CA ARG A 140 -27.09 21.78 16.26
C ARG A 140 -25.69 21.40 15.81
N ARG A 141 -24.99 20.56 16.58
CA ARG A 141 -23.62 20.13 16.23
C ARG A 141 -23.58 19.19 15.02
N TRP A 142 -24.69 18.50 14.72
CA TRP A 142 -24.83 17.65 13.54
C TRP A 142 -25.30 18.41 12.30
N MET A 143 -25.94 19.57 12.48
CA MET A 143 -26.28 20.48 11.39
C MET A 143 -25.11 21.43 11.11
N ARG A 144 -23.92 20.86 10.83
CA ARG A 144 -22.78 21.64 10.36
C ARG A 144 -23.19 22.36 9.08
N ARG A 145 -22.98 23.68 9.05
CA ARG A 145 -23.15 24.44 7.81
C ARG A 145 -22.17 23.88 6.80
N SER A 146 -22.62 23.79 5.57
CA SER A 146 -21.82 23.32 4.45
C SER A 146 -21.97 24.35 3.34
N CYS A 147 -20.93 24.49 2.52
CA CYS A 147 -21.00 25.42 1.42
C CYS A 147 -22.18 25.05 0.50
N THR A 148 -23.02 26.04 0.20
CA THR A 148 -24.24 25.87 -0.61
C THR A 148 -23.96 25.33 -2.02
N VAL A 149 -22.73 25.50 -2.54
CA VAL A 149 -22.31 25.13 -3.89
C VAL A 149 -21.62 23.77 -3.96
N CYS A 150 -20.66 23.49 -3.08
CA CYS A 150 -19.86 22.27 -3.13
C CYS A 150 -20.21 21.24 -2.06
N GLY A 151 -21.01 21.61 -1.04
CA GLY A 151 -21.33 20.75 0.10
C GLY A 151 -20.13 20.45 1.00
N ALA A 152 -18.99 21.13 0.80
CA ALA A 152 -17.83 20.97 1.67
C ALA A 152 -18.17 21.47 3.08
N PRO A 153 -17.67 20.80 4.13
CA PRO A 153 -17.88 21.24 5.51
C PRO A 153 -17.24 22.61 5.74
N GLU A 154 -17.91 23.43 6.56
CA GLU A 154 -17.49 24.81 6.82
C GLU A 154 -16.02 24.87 7.31
N THR A 155 -15.24 25.74 6.67
CA THR A 155 -13.89 26.09 7.14
C THR A 155 -13.94 27.48 7.79
N PRO A 156 -13.04 27.80 8.75
CA PRO A 156 -13.05 29.12 9.42
C PRO A 156 -12.79 30.31 8.48
N GLN A 157 -12.57 30.08 7.19
CA GLN A 157 -12.34 31.10 6.16
C GLN A 157 -13.54 31.27 5.19
N ASP A 158 -14.70 30.71 5.51
CA ASP A 158 -15.88 30.75 4.65
C ASP A 158 -16.54 32.14 4.68
N GLN A 159 -16.97 32.62 3.52
CA GLN A 159 -17.63 33.91 3.37
C GLN A 159 -19.15 33.73 3.42
N ILE A 160 -19.82 34.56 4.21
CA ILE A 160 -21.28 34.63 4.29
C ILE A 160 -21.73 35.70 3.31
N CYS A 161 -22.83 35.44 2.61
CA CYS A 161 -23.44 36.43 1.73
C CYS A 161 -23.71 37.74 2.51
N PRO A 162 -23.29 38.92 2.00
CA PRO A 162 -23.48 40.20 2.68
C PRO A 162 -24.96 40.64 2.73
N VAL A 163 -25.84 39.95 1.99
CA VAL A 163 -27.28 40.22 2.02
C VAL A 163 -27.89 39.63 3.30
N PRO A 164 -28.50 40.46 4.17
CA PRO A 164 -28.95 40.05 5.51
C PRO A 164 -30.05 38.97 5.50
N THR A 165 -30.76 38.81 4.38
CA THR A 165 -31.85 37.84 4.22
C THR A 165 -31.39 36.48 3.66
N CYS A 166 -30.19 36.39 3.08
CA CYS A 166 -29.76 35.21 2.32
C CYS A 166 -29.04 34.17 3.18
N GLY A 167 -28.22 34.58 4.17
CA GLY A 167 -27.57 33.69 5.14
C GLY A 167 -26.71 32.55 4.56
N ALA A 168 -26.48 32.52 3.24
CA ALA A 168 -25.77 31.46 2.54
C ALA A 168 -24.26 31.53 2.80
N SER A 169 -23.65 30.38 3.10
CA SER A 169 -22.19 30.25 3.25
C SER A 169 -21.55 29.70 1.97
N TYR A 170 -20.39 30.28 1.63
CA TYR A 170 -19.60 29.94 0.47
C TYR A 170 -18.16 29.64 0.85
N CYS A 171 -17.62 28.58 0.26
CA CYS A 171 -16.21 28.25 0.33
C CYS A 171 -15.39 29.28 -0.47
N ARG A 172 -14.14 29.59 -0.07
CA ARG A 172 -13.26 30.51 -0.86
C ARG A 172 -13.17 30.20 -2.36
N PRO A 173 -13.01 28.93 -2.81
CA PRO A 173 -13.00 28.64 -4.25
C PRO A 173 -14.39 28.67 -4.91
N CYS A 174 -15.46 28.81 -4.13
CA CYS A 174 -16.85 28.88 -4.58
C CYS A 174 -17.41 30.30 -4.64
N TRP A 175 -16.82 31.24 -3.87
CA TRP A 175 -17.13 32.67 -3.87
C TRP A 175 -16.54 33.34 -5.11
#